data_AF-Q0CLD1-F1
#
_entry.id   AF-Q0CLD1-F1
#
_cell.length_a   1.000
_cell.length_b   1.000
_cell.length_c   1.000
_cell.angle_alpha   90.00
_cell.angle_beta   90.00
_cell.angle_gamma   90.00
#
_symmetry.space_group_name_H-M   'P 1'
#
loop_
_entity.id
_entity.type
_entity.pdbx_description
1 polymer ?
#
loop_
_entity_poly.entity_id
_entity_poly.type
_entity_poly.pdbx_seq_one_letter_code
_entity_poly.pdbx_strand_id
1 'polypeptide(L)'
;MAMDRIPGLNIYIGGLQPNEETFASYQHHRIEVDDVDDENLLEHFPSAVQFIQSGLDAGGSVLVHCAMGKSRSATVCIAYMLHQQRAALTPQAALAIIRESRPLCEPNDGFMEQLTVYREMGCPDDVTGHPLYSRWLYRREVEESVACGRAPEMKSVLFEDEQPLRPQGPTDRATEIKCRKCRRTLATTPFVVPHGPQKDARPSTDCAHVFLHPLTWMRPCLFPNSDGDSQELSPYGSDAPLSGRLTCPNTTCGFNIGKFAWQGMQCSCGDWVVPAIGLAKARVDISTRVNAGPGAGRLPPAALGIRLPPSMRTSNVDDDQTESGSGRGNL
;
A
#
# COMPACT_ATOMS: atom_id res chain seq x y z
N MET A 1 45.34 -13.23 30.55
CA MET A 1 44.10 -12.86 31.28
C MET A 1 42.98 -13.61 30.61
N ALA A 2 42.25 -14.47 31.35
CA ALA A 2 41.07 -15.12 30.80
C ALA A 2 39.97 -14.07 30.64
N MET A 3 39.35 -14.00 29.46
CA MET A 3 38.03 -13.40 29.36
C MET A 3 37.06 -14.43 29.92
N ASP A 4 36.43 -14.12 31.03
CA ASP A 4 35.38 -14.97 31.61
C ASP A 4 34.28 -15.18 30.55
N ARG A 5 33.98 -16.45 30.26
CA ARG A 5 32.95 -16.81 29.30
C ARG A 5 31.58 -16.53 29.90
N ILE A 6 31.09 -15.31 29.70
CA ILE A 6 29.68 -14.99 29.90
C ILE A 6 28.88 -15.86 28.91
N PRO A 7 27.92 -16.68 29.36
CA PRO A 7 27.04 -17.41 28.45
C PRO A 7 26.21 -16.40 27.66
N GLY A 8 26.28 -16.49 26.34
CA GLY A 8 25.66 -15.54 25.43
C GLY A 8 24.85 -16.23 24.33
N LEU A 9 24.35 -15.40 23.43
CA LEU A 9 23.51 -15.80 22.29
C LEU A 9 24.11 -15.25 20.99
N ASN A 10 24.10 -16.02 19.91
CA ASN A 10 24.70 -15.64 18.64
C ASN A 10 23.66 -15.65 17.52
N ILE A 11 23.63 -14.60 16.69
CA ILE A 11 22.91 -14.59 15.41
C ILE A 11 23.91 -14.68 14.26
N TYR A 12 23.73 -15.70 13.42
CA TYR A 12 24.47 -15.95 12.18
C TYR A 12 23.61 -15.50 11.00
N ILE A 13 24.13 -14.62 10.16
CA ILE A 13 23.42 -14.15 8.96
C ILE A 13 24.30 -14.42 7.73
N GLY A 14 23.90 -15.40 6.93
CA GLY A 14 24.59 -15.91 5.75
C GLY A 14 25.19 -17.33 5.91
N GLY A 15 25.88 -17.79 4.85
CA GLY A 15 26.41 -19.15 4.72
C GLY A 15 27.67 -19.52 5.54
N LEU A 16 28.12 -18.68 6.48
CA LEU A 16 29.27 -19.02 7.34
C LEU A 16 28.86 -19.97 8.47
N GLN A 17 29.30 -21.23 8.36
CA GLN A 17 29.20 -22.20 9.44
C GLN A 17 30.28 -21.89 10.51
N PRO A 18 29.93 -21.74 11.80
CA PRO A 18 30.93 -21.71 12.86
C PRO A 18 31.58 -23.10 12.99
N ASN A 19 32.93 -23.16 13.02
CA ASN A 19 33.63 -24.38 13.42
C ASN A 19 33.17 -24.79 14.84
N GLU A 20 32.55 -25.95 14.94
CA GLU A 20 31.48 -26.20 15.94
C GLU A 20 31.96 -26.21 17.39
N GLU A 21 33.21 -26.62 17.67
CA GLU A 21 33.71 -26.79 19.05
C GLU A 21 33.81 -25.49 19.87
N THR A 22 34.11 -24.35 19.22
CA THR A 22 34.35 -23.09 19.96
C THR A 22 33.06 -22.43 20.43
N PHE A 23 31.96 -22.68 19.71
CA PHE A 23 30.68 -22.01 19.90
C PHE A 23 29.57 -22.91 20.45
N ALA A 24 29.80 -24.22 20.57
CA ALA A 24 28.82 -25.21 21.07
C ALA A 24 28.12 -24.87 22.41
N SER A 25 28.73 -24.04 23.27
CA SER A 25 28.14 -23.63 24.55
C SER A 25 27.20 -22.42 24.48
N TYR A 26 27.00 -21.84 23.30
CA TYR A 26 26.12 -20.69 23.06
C TYR A 26 24.86 -21.15 22.34
N GLN A 27 23.73 -20.48 22.53
CA GLN A 27 22.56 -20.73 21.67
C GLN A 27 22.65 -19.88 20.39
N HIS A 28 22.07 -20.38 19.31
CA HIS A 28 22.29 -19.86 17.96
C HIS A 28 20.96 -19.63 17.23
N HIS A 29 20.81 -18.48 16.59
CA HIS A 29 19.80 -18.22 15.57
C HIS A 29 20.49 -18.07 14.23
N ARG A 30 20.03 -18.78 13.19
CA ARG A 30 20.68 -18.77 11.88
C ARG A 30 19.69 -18.34 10.81
N ILE A 31 20.09 -17.34 10.04
CA ILE A 31 19.35 -16.76 8.93
C ILE A 31 20.21 -16.93 7.68
N GLU A 32 19.79 -17.80 6.76
CA GLU A 32 20.53 -18.10 5.53
C GLU A 32 20.10 -17.12 4.42
N VAL A 33 20.75 -15.95 4.38
CA VAL A 33 20.46 -14.86 3.44
C VAL A 33 21.76 -14.28 2.87
N ASP A 34 21.81 -14.02 1.57
CA ASP A 34 22.97 -13.41 0.90
C ASP A 34 22.98 -11.87 0.95
N ASP A 35 24.09 -11.24 0.53
CA ASP A 35 24.34 -9.80 0.75
C ASP A 35 23.99 -8.93 -0.48
N VAL A 36 22.87 -9.26 -1.12
CA VAL A 36 22.36 -8.60 -2.33
C VAL A 36 21.04 -7.88 -2.03
N ASP A 37 20.64 -6.97 -2.91
CA ASP A 37 19.50 -6.06 -2.71
C ASP A 37 18.13 -6.72 -3.00
N ASP A 38 18.11 -7.81 -3.76
CA ASP A 38 16.97 -8.67 -4.01
C ASP A 38 16.73 -9.74 -2.92
N GLU A 39 17.58 -9.83 -1.89
CA GLU A 39 17.38 -10.78 -0.79
C GLU A 39 16.34 -10.32 0.24
N ASN A 40 15.55 -11.25 0.79
CA ASN A 40 14.43 -10.93 1.69
C ASN A 40 14.78 -11.18 3.17
N LEU A 41 15.38 -10.17 3.81
CA LEU A 41 15.71 -10.22 5.24
C LEU A 41 14.55 -9.76 6.14
N LEU A 42 13.56 -9.05 5.56
CA LEU A 42 12.42 -8.42 6.24
C LEU A 42 11.55 -9.43 7.01
N GLU A 43 11.27 -10.60 6.42
CA GLU A 43 10.49 -11.64 7.09
C GLU A 43 11.16 -12.25 8.33
N HIS A 44 12.50 -12.20 8.39
CA HIS A 44 13.25 -12.72 9.52
C HIS A 44 13.35 -11.73 10.69
N PHE A 45 13.04 -10.44 10.48
CA PHE A 45 13.19 -9.41 11.52
C PHE A 45 12.49 -9.77 12.85
N PRO A 46 11.22 -10.23 12.91
CA PRO A 46 10.59 -10.56 14.19
C PRO A 46 11.33 -11.67 14.95
N SER A 47 11.75 -12.73 14.25
CA SER A 47 12.50 -13.83 14.86
C SER A 47 13.86 -13.38 15.41
N ALA A 48 14.57 -12.54 14.66
CA ALA A 48 15.87 -12.01 15.06
C ALA A 48 15.74 -11.05 16.25
N VAL A 49 14.74 -10.16 16.21
CA VAL A 49 14.41 -9.24 17.32
C VAL A 49 14.08 -10.02 18.58
N GLN A 50 13.22 -11.04 18.51
CA GLN A 50 12.84 -11.87 19.65
C GLN A 50 14.05 -12.58 20.26
N PHE A 51 14.98 -13.07 19.45
CA PHE A 51 16.21 -13.70 19.91
C PHE A 51 17.20 -12.71 20.55
N ILE A 52 17.33 -11.50 20.01
CA ILE A 52 18.14 -10.44 20.66
C ILE A 52 17.52 -10.08 22.01
N GLN A 53 16.20 -9.86 22.04
CA GLN A 53 15.49 -9.43 23.22
C GLN A 53 15.58 -10.48 24.35
N SER A 54 15.31 -11.75 24.06
CA SER A 54 15.36 -12.82 25.07
C SER A 54 16.77 -12.99 25.68
N GLY A 55 17.83 -12.75 24.90
CA GLY A 55 19.20 -12.80 25.40
C GLY A 55 19.60 -11.64 26.29
N LEU A 56 19.07 -10.46 26.02
CA LEU A 56 19.27 -9.27 26.87
C LEU A 56 18.43 -9.36 28.14
N ASP A 57 17.18 -9.85 28.05
CA ASP A 57 16.29 -10.06 29.19
C ASP A 57 16.81 -11.14 30.16
N ALA A 58 17.54 -12.14 29.65
CA ALA A 58 18.26 -13.12 30.45
C ALA A 58 19.50 -12.55 31.17
N GLY A 59 19.82 -11.25 31.00
CA GLY A 59 21.02 -10.61 31.53
C GLY A 59 22.31 -11.03 30.81
N GLY A 60 22.19 -11.63 29.62
CA GLY A 60 23.31 -12.09 28.81
C GLY A 60 23.85 -11.03 27.86
N SER A 61 24.51 -11.48 26.80
CA SER A 61 24.97 -10.63 25.70
C SER A 61 24.76 -11.34 24.37
N VAL A 62 24.44 -10.57 23.33
CA VAL A 62 24.10 -11.10 22.01
C VAL A 62 25.10 -10.63 20.96
N LEU A 63 25.73 -11.57 20.25
CA LEU A 63 26.59 -11.28 19.10
C LEU A 63 25.80 -11.47 17.81
N VAL A 64 25.57 -10.39 17.06
CA VAL A 64 24.97 -10.42 15.72
C VAL A 64 26.09 -10.27 14.69
N HIS A 65 26.27 -11.25 13.81
CA HIS A 65 27.32 -11.17 12.79
C HIS A 65 26.93 -11.73 11.41
N CYS A 66 27.69 -11.31 10.42
CA CYS A 66 27.68 -11.79 9.04
C CYS A 66 29.15 -11.88 8.55
N ALA A 67 29.40 -12.09 7.26
CA ALA A 67 30.75 -12.26 6.73
C ALA A 67 31.72 -11.10 7.01
N MET A 68 31.27 -9.85 6.88
CA MET A 68 32.12 -8.65 7.09
C MET A 68 31.69 -7.81 8.30
N GLY A 69 30.58 -8.14 8.94
CA GLY A 69 29.93 -7.27 9.93
C GLY A 69 29.57 -5.89 9.34
N LYS A 70 29.17 -5.82 8.06
CA LYS A 70 28.97 -4.56 7.31
C LYS A 70 27.49 -4.28 7.01
N SER A 71 26.84 -5.20 6.29
CA SER A 71 25.50 -5.01 5.73
C SER A 71 24.47 -5.84 6.51
N ARG A 72 24.21 -7.10 6.13
CA ARG A 72 23.27 -8.04 6.80
C ARG A 72 23.16 -7.92 8.33
N SER A 73 24.28 -7.96 9.06
CA SER A 73 24.27 -7.85 10.53
C SER A 73 23.95 -6.45 11.04
N ALA A 74 24.38 -5.41 10.33
CA ALA A 74 23.96 -4.04 10.64
C ALA A 74 22.46 -3.88 10.40
N THR A 75 21.90 -4.47 9.34
CA THR A 75 20.46 -4.48 9.08
C THR A 75 19.67 -5.06 10.25
N VAL A 76 20.05 -6.24 10.76
CA VAL A 76 19.38 -6.87 11.91
C VAL A 76 19.52 -6.04 13.19
N CYS A 77 20.69 -5.44 13.45
CA CYS A 77 20.84 -4.50 14.57
C CYS A 77 19.94 -3.26 14.43
N ILE A 78 19.79 -2.70 13.23
CA ILE A 78 18.88 -1.58 12.98
C ILE A 78 17.42 -2.01 13.17
N ALA A 79 17.01 -3.18 12.65
CA ALA A 79 15.66 -3.70 12.84
C ALA A 79 15.30 -3.82 14.34
N TYR A 80 16.24 -4.29 15.17
CA TYR A 80 16.10 -4.30 16.62
C TYR A 80 15.97 -2.90 17.23
N MET A 81 16.84 -1.95 16.85
CA MET A 81 16.73 -0.56 17.34
C MET A 81 15.40 0.11 16.95
N LEU A 82 14.92 -0.12 15.72
CA LEU A 82 13.61 0.34 15.26
C LEU A 82 12.48 -0.29 16.06
N HIS A 83 12.56 -1.60 16.33
CA HIS A 83 11.55 -2.30 17.11
C HIS A 83 11.45 -1.80 18.56
N GLN A 84 12.56 -1.42 19.18
CA GLN A 84 12.58 -0.81 20.52
C GLN A 84 12.11 0.64 20.54
N GLN A 85 12.21 1.36 19.41
CA GLN A 85 11.91 2.79 19.31
C GLN A 85 10.95 3.11 18.15
N ARG A 86 9.90 2.30 18.01
CA ARG A 86 8.98 2.21 16.84
C ARG A 86 8.51 3.56 16.28
N ALA A 87 8.28 4.55 17.14
CA ALA A 87 7.82 5.89 16.74
C ALA A 87 8.92 6.95 16.60
N ALA A 88 10.08 6.76 17.24
CA ALA A 88 11.09 7.80 17.42
C ALA A 88 12.26 7.72 16.43
N LEU A 89 12.63 6.52 15.98
CA LEU A 89 13.84 6.29 15.21
C LEU A 89 13.55 6.05 13.73
N THR A 90 14.42 6.53 12.84
CA THR A 90 14.40 6.22 11.39
C THR A 90 15.55 5.25 11.05
N PRO A 91 15.47 4.48 9.94
CA PRO A 91 16.56 3.58 9.54
C PRO A 91 17.91 4.30 9.42
N GLN A 92 17.90 5.53 8.89
CA GLN A 92 19.09 6.37 8.71
C GLN A 92 19.65 6.87 10.05
N ALA A 93 18.79 7.22 11.01
CA ALA A 93 19.22 7.62 12.36
C ALA A 93 19.80 6.43 13.15
N ALA A 94 19.17 5.25 13.04
CA ALA A 94 19.68 4.01 13.62
C ALA A 94 21.05 3.63 13.04
N LEU A 95 21.21 3.71 11.71
CA LEU A 95 22.49 3.49 11.04
C LEU A 95 23.57 4.48 11.50
N ALA A 96 23.22 5.76 11.72
CA ALA A 96 24.14 6.76 12.23
C ALA A 96 24.67 6.39 13.63
N ILE A 97 23.78 5.98 14.55
CA ILE A 97 24.16 5.54 15.91
C ILE A 97 25.08 4.32 15.86
N ILE A 98 24.78 3.30 15.02
CA ILE A 98 25.66 2.12 14.88
C ILE A 98 27.03 2.52 14.32
N ARG A 99 27.09 3.49 13.40
CA ARG A 99 28.33 4.01 12.82
C ARG A 99 29.23 4.72 13.83
N GLU A 100 28.72 5.22 14.95
CA GLU A 100 29.54 5.75 16.06
C GLU A 100 30.46 4.67 16.65
N SER A 101 29.98 3.43 16.76
CA SER A 101 30.76 2.28 17.25
C SER A 101 31.47 1.50 16.14
N ARG A 102 30.87 1.43 14.94
CA ARG A 102 31.42 0.70 13.79
C ARG A 102 31.21 1.48 12.48
N PRO A 103 32.12 2.41 12.13
CA PRO A 103 31.96 3.29 10.96
C PRO A 103 31.78 2.58 9.61
N LEU A 104 32.25 1.33 9.49
CA LEU A 104 32.12 0.51 8.28
C LEU A 104 30.72 -0.06 8.05
N CYS A 105 29.78 0.06 9.00
CA CYS A 105 28.41 -0.43 8.83
C CYS A 105 27.70 0.31 7.70
N GLU A 106 27.10 -0.43 6.78
CA GLU A 106 26.45 0.05 5.56
C GLU A 106 25.66 -1.12 4.97
N PRO A 107 24.37 -1.26 5.35
CA PRO A 107 23.40 -2.09 4.66
C PRO A 107 23.34 -1.73 3.17
N ASN A 108 23.08 -2.71 2.31
CA ASN A 108 22.75 -2.43 0.91
C ASN A 108 21.39 -1.70 0.79
N ASP A 109 21.11 -1.16 -0.40
CA ASP A 109 19.93 -0.32 -0.62
C ASP A 109 18.61 -1.08 -0.45
N GLY A 110 18.55 -2.36 -0.88
CA GLY A 110 17.38 -3.24 -0.68
C GLY A 110 17.08 -3.49 0.79
N PHE A 111 18.11 -3.70 1.63
CA PHE A 111 17.96 -3.80 3.08
C PHE A 111 17.56 -2.46 3.72
N MET A 112 18.00 -1.31 3.18
CA MET A 112 17.52 0.00 3.64
C MET A 112 16.05 0.26 3.27
N GLU A 113 15.58 -0.22 2.11
CA GLU A 113 14.14 -0.21 1.78
C GLU A 113 13.37 -1.10 2.77
N GLN A 114 13.82 -2.34 3.00
CA GLN A 114 13.19 -3.29 3.93
C GLN A 114 13.06 -2.73 5.35
N LEU A 115 14.08 -2.05 5.87
CA LEU A 115 14.01 -1.34 7.16
C LEU A 115 13.01 -0.18 7.15
N THR A 116 12.84 0.49 6.01
CA THR A 116 11.84 1.55 5.83
C THR A 116 10.44 0.96 5.84
N VAL A 117 10.20 -0.13 5.10
CA VAL A 117 8.93 -0.87 5.11
C VAL A 117 8.62 -1.40 6.51
N TYR A 118 9.59 -2.02 7.22
CA TYR A 118 9.41 -2.49 8.59
C TYR A 118 8.93 -1.37 9.54
N ARG A 119 9.51 -0.18 9.42
CA ARG A 119 9.10 1.01 10.18
C ARG A 119 7.70 1.50 9.80
N GLU A 120 7.36 1.52 8.51
CA GLU A 120 6.02 1.91 8.03
C GLU A 120 4.92 0.94 8.49
N MET A 121 5.25 -0.34 8.69
CA MET A 121 4.38 -1.33 9.31
C MET A 121 4.23 -1.17 10.83
N GLY A 122 4.99 -0.25 11.45
CA GLY A 122 5.02 -0.06 12.90
C GLY A 122 5.84 -1.11 13.65
N CYS A 123 6.80 -1.76 12.98
CA CYS A 123 7.67 -2.82 13.52
C CYS A 123 6.89 -3.97 14.19
N PRO A 124 6.00 -4.68 13.45
CA PRO A 124 5.15 -5.72 14.03
C PRO A 124 5.94 -6.99 14.38
N ASP A 125 5.33 -7.82 15.23
CA ASP A 125 5.79 -9.16 15.61
C ASP A 125 5.42 -10.22 14.55
N ASP A 126 4.43 -9.94 13.70
CA ASP A 126 4.14 -10.65 12.46
C ASP A 126 4.29 -9.68 11.27
N VAL A 127 5.33 -9.91 10.48
CA VAL A 127 5.59 -9.19 9.23
C VAL A 127 4.81 -9.80 8.06
N THR A 128 4.70 -11.13 8.00
CA THR A 128 4.20 -11.84 6.82
C THR A 128 2.70 -11.69 6.64
N GLY A 129 1.94 -11.59 7.74
CA GLY A 129 0.51 -11.26 7.75
C GLY A 129 0.18 -9.78 7.51
N HIS A 130 1.17 -8.87 7.42
CA HIS A 130 0.90 -7.44 7.33
C HIS A 130 0.68 -6.96 5.87
N PRO A 131 -0.40 -6.22 5.53
CA PRO A 131 -0.73 -5.88 4.14
C PRO A 131 0.33 -5.08 3.36
N LEU A 132 1.16 -4.29 4.05
CA LEU A 132 2.27 -3.59 3.39
C LEU A 132 3.40 -4.54 2.96
N TYR A 133 3.61 -5.66 3.67
CA TYR A 133 4.60 -6.66 3.29
C TYR A 133 4.18 -7.37 2.00
N SER A 134 2.92 -7.83 1.93
CA SER A 134 2.35 -8.41 0.70
C SER A 134 2.43 -7.45 -0.49
N ARG A 135 2.21 -6.14 -0.26
CA ARG A 135 2.34 -5.11 -1.29
C ARG A 135 3.78 -4.84 -1.71
N TRP A 136 4.74 -4.91 -0.79
CA TRP A 136 6.17 -4.78 -1.08
C TRP A 136 6.68 -5.97 -1.91
N LEU A 137 6.39 -7.20 -1.48
CA LEU A 137 6.69 -8.42 -2.26
C LEU A 137 6.10 -8.35 -3.67
N TYR A 138 4.82 -7.97 -3.79
CA TYR A 138 4.15 -7.81 -5.09
C TYR A 138 4.86 -6.79 -5.99
N ARG A 139 5.29 -5.64 -5.45
CA ARG A 139 6.04 -4.64 -6.24
C ARG A 139 7.33 -5.24 -6.78
N ARG A 140 8.11 -5.89 -5.92
CA ARG A 140 9.40 -6.50 -6.27
C ARG A 140 9.26 -7.55 -7.37
N GLU A 141 8.33 -8.50 -7.21
CA GLU A 141 8.00 -9.50 -8.24
C GLU A 141 7.67 -8.85 -9.59
N VAL A 142 6.86 -7.77 -9.60
CA VAL A 142 6.51 -7.04 -10.82
C VAL A 142 7.75 -6.43 -11.46
N GLU A 143 8.62 -5.80 -10.67
CA GLU A 143 9.86 -5.16 -11.15
C GLU A 143 10.84 -6.20 -11.71
N GLU A 144 11.05 -7.33 -11.03
CA GLU A 144 11.89 -8.44 -11.47
C GLU A 144 11.35 -9.12 -12.74
N SER A 145 10.04 -9.36 -12.81
CA SER A 145 9.36 -9.90 -14.00
C SER A 145 9.52 -8.96 -15.20
N VAL A 146 9.30 -7.67 -14.98
CA VAL A 146 9.42 -6.61 -16.00
C VAL A 146 10.87 -6.44 -16.46
N ALA A 147 11.86 -6.54 -15.57
CA ALA A 147 13.28 -6.51 -15.92
C ALA A 147 13.66 -7.68 -16.85
N CYS A 148 13.00 -8.84 -16.69
CA CYS A 148 13.11 -9.98 -17.59
C CYS A 148 12.26 -9.85 -18.88
N GLY A 149 11.54 -8.73 -19.09
CA GLY A 149 10.64 -8.53 -20.22
C GLY A 149 9.35 -9.35 -20.17
N ARG A 150 8.97 -9.86 -18.98
CA ARG A 150 7.79 -10.71 -18.75
C ARG A 150 6.73 -10.01 -17.90
N ALA A 151 5.50 -10.48 -17.99
CA ALA A 151 4.46 -10.15 -17.01
C ALA A 151 4.68 -10.97 -15.72
N PRO A 152 4.27 -10.47 -14.54
CA PRO A 152 4.26 -11.24 -13.31
C PRO A 152 3.33 -12.47 -13.45
N GLU A 153 3.51 -13.47 -12.58
CA GLU A 153 2.57 -14.58 -12.51
C GLU A 153 1.24 -14.17 -11.85
N MET A 154 0.12 -14.79 -12.23
CA MET A 154 -1.18 -14.47 -11.63
C MET A 154 -1.21 -14.70 -10.11
N LYS A 155 -0.45 -15.69 -9.62
CA LYS A 155 -0.37 -16.06 -8.20
C LYS A 155 0.34 -15.01 -7.33
N SER A 156 1.18 -14.17 -7.94
CA SER A 156 1.99 -13.16 -7.26
C SER A 156 1.42 -11.74 -7.40
N VAL A 157 0.41 -11.54 -8.25
CA VAL A 157 -0.34 -10.26 -8.32
C VAL A 157 -1.24 -10.06 -7.10
N LEU A 158 -1.00 -8.97 -6.37
CA LEU A 158 -1.89 -8.52 -5.29
C LEU A 158 -3.15 -7.84 -5.86
N PHE A 159 -4.30 -8.48 -5.69
CA PHE A 159 -5.60 -7.89 -6.00
C PHE A 159 -6.13 -7.15 -4.77
N GLU A 160 -6.18 -5.82 -4.86
CA GLU A 160 -6.40 -4.95 -3.70
C GLU A 160 -7.86 -5.04 -3.17
N ASP A 161 -8.82 -5.48 -4.01
CA ASP A 161 -10.21 -5.73 -3.62
C ASP A 161 -10.45 -7.07 -2.90
N GLU A 162 -9.44 -7.95 -2.82
CA GLU A 162 -9.49 -9.19 -2.03
C GLU A 162 -8.87 -9.05 -0.63
N GLN A 163 -8.20 -7.92 -0.37
CA GLN A 163 -7.61 -7.64 0.94
C GLN A 163 -8.70 -7.34 1.98
N PRO A 164 -8.52 -7.74 3.26
CA PRO A 164 -9.46 -7.42 4.32
C PRO A 164 -9.72 -5.92 4.42
N LEU A 165 -10.99 -5.51 4.22
CA LEU A 165 -11.39 -4.11 4.20
C LEU A 165 -11.01 -3.41 5.52
N ARG A 166 -10.08 -2.45 5.45
CA ARG A 166 -9.83 -1.52 6.57
C ARG A 166 -11.14 -0.76 6.90
N PRO A 167 -11.53 -0.64 8.19
CA PRO A 167 -12.67 0.18 8.58
C PRO A 167 -12.43 1.63 8.13
N GLN A 168 -13.23 2.11 7.17
CA GLN A 168 -13.13 3.50 6.73
C GLN A 168 -13.73 4.42 7.79
N GLY A 169 -13.01 5.52 8.10
CA GLY A 169 -13.52 6.55 9.00
C GLY A 169 -14.80 7.22 8.47
N PRO A 170 -15.66 7.80 9.32
CA PRO A 170 -17.04 8.14 8.94
C PRO A 170 -17.23 9.29 7.93
N THR A 171 -16.17 9.81 7.31
CA THR A 171 -16.17 11.09 6.58
C THR A 171 -15.47 11.07 5.23
N ASP A 172 -15.13 9.90 4.68
CA ASP A 172 -14.38 9.84 3.41
C ASP A 172 -15.25 10.18 2.18
N ARG A 173 -14.71 11.01 1.28
CA ARG A 173 -15.33 11.41 0.01
C ARG A 173 -14.98 10.37 -1.07
N ALA A 174 -15.65 9.22 -1.02
CA ALA A 174 -15.44 8.15 -1.99
C ALA A 174 -15.78 8.59 -3.42
N THR A 175 -14.75 8.75 -4.25
CA THR A 175 -14.88 8.83 -5.71
C THR A 175 -15.27 7.46 -6.23
N GLU A 176 -16.29 7.41 -7.07
CA GLU A 176 -16.77 6.21 -7.75
C GLU A 176 -16.51 6.37 -9.26
N ILE A 177 -15.91 5.35 -9.87
CA ILE A 177 -15.54 5.32 -11.29
C ILE A 177 -16.42 4.28 -12.00
N LYS A 178 -17.12 4.68 -13.07
CA LYS A 178 -18.09 3.84 -13.81
C LYS A 178 -17.75 3.75 -15.30
N CYS A 179 -18.11 2.65 -15.94
CA CYS A 179 -18.03 2.53 -17.38
C CYS A 179 -19.03 3.49 -18.07
N ARG A 180 -18.57 4.35 -18.98
CA ARG A 180 -19.43 5.35 -19.63
C ARG A 180 -20.53 4.77 -20.53
N LYS A 181 -20.36 3.54 -21.03
CA LYS A 181 -21.34 2.85 -21.90
C LYS A 181 -22.46 2.16 -21.14
N CYS A 182 -22.17 1.50 -20.02
CA CYS A 182 -23.15 0.68 -19.28
C CYS A 182 -23.34 1.07 -17.80
N ARG A 183 -22.67 2.12 -17.33
CA ARG A 183 -22.69 2.66 -15.96
C ARG A 183 -22.30 1.68 -14.84
N ARG A 184 -21.82 0.47 -15.16
CA ARG A 184 -21.26 -0.48 -14.16
C ARG A 184 -20.05 0.16 -13.45
N THR A 185 -20.04 0.11 -12.13
CA THR A 185 -18.90 0.56 -11.30
C THR A 185 -17.68 -0.32 -11.55
N LEU A 186 -16.52 0.31 -11.67
CA LEU A 186 -15.23 -0.29 -11.99
C LEU A 186 -14.24 -0.18 -10.83
N ALA A 187 -14.24 0.95 -10.11
CA ALA A 187 -13.34 1.20 -8.99
C ALA A 187 -13.87 2.33 -8.09
N THR A 188 -13.24 2.48 -6.91
CA THR A 188 -13.46 3.55 -5.94
C THR A 188 -12.13 4.14 -5.46
N THR A 189 -12.14 5.31 -4.79
CA THR A 189 -10.92 5.98 -4.26
C THR A 189 -9.86 5.08 -3.63
N PRO A 190 -10.14 4.12 -2.72
CA PRO A 190 -9.10 3.30 -2.09
C PRO A 190 -8.25 2.48 -3.08
N PHE A 191 -8.74 2.27 -4.30
CA PHE A 191 -8.06 1.52 -5.36
C PHE A 191 -7.37 2.41 -6.40
N VAL A 192 -7.42 3.74 -6.25
CA VAL A 192 -6.80 4.69 -7.18
C VAL A 192 -5.34 4.92 -6.80
N VAL A 193 -4.43 4.69 -7.76
CA VAL A 193 -3.01 4.98 -7.59
C VAL A 193 -2.79 6.50 -7.76
N PRO A 194 -2.32 7.22 -6.73
CA PRO A 194 -1.99 8.63 -6.86
C PRO A 194 -0.77 8.80 -7.75
N HIS A 195 -0.82 9.81 -8.62
CA HIS A 195 0.26 10.20 -9.52
C HIS A 195 0.11 11.70 -9.80
N GLY A 196 1.19 12.41 -10.12
CA GLY A 196 1.16 13.87 -10.18
C GLY A 196 2.24 14.49 -11.08
N PRO A 197 2.24 15.82 -11.26
CA PRO A 197 3.36 16.51 -11.88
C PRO A 197 4.63 16.27 -11.05
N GLN A 198 5.72 15.87 -11.70
CA GLN A 198 7.05 15.86 -11.09
C GLN A 198 7.40 17.28 -10.61
N LYS A 199 8.26 17.41 -9.59
CA LYS A 199 8.47 18.66 -8.80
C LYS A 199 8.69 19.97 -9.59
N ASP A 200 9.13 19.88 -10.84
CA ASP A 200 9.42 21.04 -11.71
C ASP A 200 8.42 21.23 -12.88
N ALA A 201 7.33 20.45 -12.94
CA ALA A 201 6.34 20.52 -14.02
C ALA A 201 5.24 21.58 -13.74
N ARG A 202 4.77 22.25 -14.81
CA ARG A 202 3.76 23.33 -14.72
C ARG A 202 2.45 22.83 -14.07
N PRO A 203 1.85 23.60 -13.14
CA PRO A 203 0.60 23.22 -12.51
C PRO A 203 -0.60 23.49 -13.44
N SER A 204 -0.96 22.53 -14.28
CA SER A 204 -2.35 22.22 -14.73
C SER A 204 -2.38 21.44 -16.07
N THR A 205 -2.53 20.11 -15.98
CA THR A 205 -3.26 19.30 -16.96
C THR A 205 -4.00 18.20 -16.23
N ASP A 206 -5.31 18.07 -16.44
CA ASP A 206 -6.06 16.95 -15.89
C ASP A 206 -5.57 15.64 -16.55
N CYS A 207 -5.07 14.69 -15.76
CA CYS A 207 -4.41 13.50 -16.30
C CYS A 207 -5.34 12.69 -17.21
N ALA A 208 -4.92 12.32 -18.42
CA ALA A 208 -5.79 11.64 -19.38
C ALA A 208 -6.27 10.23 -18.92
N HIS A 209 -5.56 9.64 -17.96
CA HIS A 209 -5.86 8.34 -17.36
C HIS A 209 -6.05 8.47 -15.85
N VAL A 210 -6.81 7.56 -15.27
CA VAL A 210 -6.81 7.25 -13.83
C VAL A 210 -6.16 5.88 -13.68
N PHE A 211 -5.09 5.81 -12.89
CA PHE A 211 -4.42 4.55 -12.60
C PHE A 211 -5.05 3.87 -11.39
N LEU A 212 -5.09 2.55 -11.42
CA LEU A 212 -5.67 1.71 -10.38
C LEU A 212 -4.67 0.66 -9.92
N HIS A 213 -4.83 0.18 -8.69
CA HIS A 213 -4.30 -1.11 -8.29
C HIS A 213 -5.00 -2.24 -9.10
N PRO A 214 -4.40 -3.44 -9.23
CA PRO A 214 -5.08 -4.58 -9.81
C PRO A 214 -6.37 -4.89 -9.03
N LEU A 215 -7.46 -5.09 -9.75
CA LEU A 215 -8.76 -5.49 -9.20
C LEU A 215 -9.21 -6.80 -9.80
N THR A 216 -9.91 -7.63 -9.03
CA THR A 216 -10.30 -9.00 -9.41
C THR A 216 -11.03 -9.07 -10.76
N TRP A 217 -11.86 -8.08 -11.09
CA TRP A 217 -12.56 -8.03 -12.38
C TRP A 217 -11.63 -7.86 -13.60
N MET A 218 -10.39 -7.42 -13.40
CA MET A 218 -9.40 -7.23 -14.46
C MET A 218 -8.71 -8.53 -14.86
N ARG A 219 -8.82 -9.61 -14.06
CA ARG A 219 -8.14 -10.90 -14.28
C ARG A 219 -8.20 -11.39 -15.73
N PRO A 220 -9.36 -11.47 -16.41
CA PRO A 220 -9.43 -11.98 -17.78
C PRO A 220 -8.74 -11.09 -18.83
N CYS A 221 -8.44 -9.82 -18.50
CA CYS A 221 -7.65 -8.94 -19.37
C CYS A 221 -6.15 -9.05 -19.10
N LEU A 222 -5.76 -9.27 -17.84
CA LEU A 222 -4.35 -9.37 -17.41
C LEU A 222 -3.78 -10.77 -17.66
N PHE A 223 -4.62 -11.79 -17.51
CA PHE A 223 -4.31 -13.22 -17.55
C PHE A 223 -5.35 -13.96 -18.41
N PRO A 224 -5.38 -13.75 -19.74
CA PRO A 224 -6.42 -14.31 -20.61
C PRO A 224 -6.37 -15.85 -20.71
N ASN A 225 -5.23 -16.47 -20.36
CA ASN A 225 -4.97 -17.90 -20.53
C ASN A 225 -4.96 -18.67 -19.19
N SER A 226 -5.48 -18.09 -18.10
CA SER A 226 -5.48 -18.72 -16.76
C SER A 226 -6.56 -19.77 -16.53
N ASP A 227 -7.60 -19.79 -17.35
CA ASP A 227 -8.85 -20.53 -17.07
C ASP A 227 -8.83 -21.97 -17.63
N GLY A 228 -7.67 -22.45 -18.11
CA GLY A 228 -7.48 -23.78 -18.68
C GLY A 228 -6.67 -24.71 -17.77
N ASP A 229 -7.07 -25.99 -17.74
CA ASP A 229 -6.43 -27.12 -17.04
C ASP A 229 -5.08 -27.55 -17.68
N SER A 230 -4.39 -26.60 -18.31
CA SER A 230 -3.06 -26.78 -18.90
C SER A 230 -2.00 -26.83 -17.80
N GLN A 231 -1.93 -27.98 -17.13
CA GLN A 231 -0.87 -28.34 -16.18
C GLN A 231 0.50 -28.61 -16.87
N GLU A 232 0.70 -28.10 -18.09
CA GLU A 232 2.00 -28.00 -18.73
C GLU A 232 2.64 -26.68 -18.34
N LEU A 233 3.61 -26.72 -17.42
CA LEU A 233 4.49 -25.58 -17.18
C LEU A 233 5.24 -25.29 -18.49
N SER A 234 4.88 -24.18 -19.15
CA SER A 234 5.73 -23.57 -20.17
C SER A 234 7.14 -23.39 -19.57
N PRO A 235 8.20 -23.93 -20.20
CA PRO A 235 9.57 -23.77 -19.71
C PRO A 235 10.07 -22.31 -19.68
N TYR A 236 9.27 -21.36 -20.18
CA TYR A 236 9.64 -19.95 -20.37
C TYR A 236 8.81 -18.95 -19.53
N GLY A 237 7.95 -19.42 -18.63
CA GLY A 237 7.19 -18.59 -17.70
C GLY A 237 5.75 -18.27 -18.17
N SER A 238 5.12 -17.30 -17.50
CA SER A 238 3.71 -16.96 -17.73
C SER A 238 3.46 -16.45 -19.16
N ASP A 239 2.43 -17.00 -19.81
CA ASP A 239 1.93 -16.54 -21.12
C ASP A 239 1.06 -15.27 -20.98
N ALA A 240 1.32 -14.46 -19.95
CA ALA A 240 0.58 -13.26 -19.65
C ALA A 240 1.16 -12.08 -20.47
N PRO A 241 0.33 -11.32 -21.20
CA PRO A 241 0.83 -10.25 -22.06
C PRO A 241 1.43 -9.10 -21.25
N LEU A 242 2.64 -8.66 -21.63
CA LEU A 242 3.36 -7.54 -20.98
C LEU A 242 2.59 -6.21 -21.01
N SER A 243 1.70 -6.04 -22.00
CA SER A 243 0.75 -4.93 -22.07
C SER A 243 -0.50 -5.31 -22.87
N GLY A 244 -1.62 -4.63 -22.62
CA GLY A 244 -2.89 -4.98 -23.24
C GLY A 244 -4.01 -3.97 -23.05
N ARG A 245 -5.22 -4.39 -23.39
CA ARG A 245 -6.45 -3.57 -23.38
C ARG A 245 -7.32 -3.97 -22.19
N LEU A 246 -7.86 -2.98 -21.47
CA LEU A 246 -8.88 -3.21 -20.43
C LEU A 246 -10.27 -3.08 -21.04
N THR A 247 -11.09 -4.13 -20.93
CA THR A 247 -12.50 -4.14 -21.35
C THR A 247 -13.42 -4.13 -20.13
N CYS A 248 -14.64 -3.61 -20.32
CA CYS A 248 -15.62 -3.57 -19.24
C CYS A 248 -16.07 -5.00 -18.86
N PRO A 249 -16.08 -5.37 -17.57
CA PRO A 249 -16.42 -6.72 -17.11
C PRO A 249 -17.91 -7.07 -17.24
N ASN A 250 -18.74 -6.15 -17.76
CA ASN A 250 -20.09 -6.50 -18.21
C ASN A 250 -19.99 -7.15 -19.59
N THR A 251 -20.27 -8.45 -19.67
CA THR A 251 -20.23 -9.27 -20.90
C THR A 251 -21.06 -8.71 -22.06
N THR A 252 -22.18 -8.05 -21.77
CA THR A 252 -23.02 -7.37 -22.78
C THR A 252 -22.45 -6.03 -23.25
N CYS A 253 -21.53 -5.44 -22.48
CA CYS A 253 -20.95 -4.14 -22.76
C CYS A 253 -19.73 -4.24 -23.68
N GLY A 254 -18.77 -5.10 -23.30
CA GLY A 254 -17.49 -5.35 -24.00
C GLY A 254 -16.59 -4.13 -24.24
N PHE A 255 -16.96 -2.95 -23.73
CA PHE A 255 -16.37 -1.69 -24.15
C PHE A 255 -14.93 -1.55 -23.64
N ASN A 256 -14.00 -1.19 -24.52
CA ASN A 256 -12.63 -0.89 -24.12
C ASN A 256 -12.61 0.42 -23.29
N ILE A 257 -12.32 0.28 -22.00
CA ILE A 257 -12.34 1.35 -20.99
C ILE A 257 -10.94 1.89 -20.67
N GLY A 258 -9.89 1.18 -21.06
CA GLY A 258 -8.52 1.55 -20.75
C GLY A 258 -7.49 0.60 -21.35
N LYS A 259 -6.29 0.64 -20.79
CA LYS A 259 -5.14 -0.23 -21.15
C LYS A 259 -4.31 -0.55 -19.91
N PHE A 260 -3.50 -1.58 -20.00
CA PHE A 260 -2.49 -1.88 -18.99
C PHE A 260 -1.12 -2.11 -19.63
N ALA A 261 -0.05 -1.91 -18.86
CA ALA A 261 1.32 -2.24 -19.19
C ALA A 261 2.09 -2.55 -17.90
N TRP A 262 2.59 -3.78 -17.75
CA TRP A 262 3.34 -4.21 -16.57
C TRP A 262 4.65 -3.43 -16.45
N GLN A 263 5.35 -3.24 -17.57
CA GLN A 263 6.52 -2.35 -17.76
C GLN A 263 6.27 -0.86 -17.45
N GLY A 264 5.04 -0.49 -17.10
CA GLY A 264 4.63 0.87 -16.83
C GLY A 264 4.31 1.71 -18.06
N MET A 265 3.96 2.97 -17.81
CA MET A 265 3.77 4.00 -18.84
C MET A 265 3.92 5.39 -18.25
N GLN A 266 4.36 6.34 -19.08
CA GLN A 266 4.30 7.75 -18.74
C GLN A 266 2.86 8.29 -18.81
N CYS A 267 2.45 9.03 -17.77
CA CYS A 267 1.21 9.79 -17.76
C CYS A 267 1.39 11.16 -18.44
N SER A 268 0.28 11.81 -18.82
CA SER A 268 0.28 13.16 -19.39
C SER A 268 0.76 14.26 -18.43
N CYS A 269 0.91 13.97 -17.13
CA CYS A 269 1.55 14.86 -16.16
C CYS A 269 3.08 14.65 -16.06
N GLY A 270 3.66 13.73 -16.83
CA GLY A 270 5.08 13.39 -16.83
C GLY A 270 5.46 12.21 -15.94
N ASP A 271 4.61 11.86 -14.96
CA ASP A 271 4.85 10.78 -13.99
C ASP A 271 4.95 9.40 -14.65
N TRP A 272 5.82 8.53 -14.15
CA TRP A 272 6.00 7.17 -14.65
C TRP A 272 5.37 6.16 -13.69
N VAL A 273 4.29 5.52 -14.11
CA VAL A 273 3.51 4.62 -13.24
C VAL A 273 3.84 3.17 -13.56
N VAL A 274 4.24 2.39 -12.56
CA VAL A 274 4.53 0.94 -12.64
C VAL A 274 3.80 0.21 -11.50
N PRO A 275 3.07 -0.90 -11.78
CA PRO A 275 2.55 -1.26 -13.09
C PRO A 275 1.47 -0.27 -13.54
N ALA A 276 1.41 0.02 -14.84
CA ALA A 276 0.46 0.98 -15.39
C ALA A 276 -0.87 0.29 -15.71
N ILE A 277 -1.85 0.34 -14.80
CA ILE A 277 -3.22 -0.15 -15.05
C ILE A 277 -4.16 1.08 -15.15
N GLY A 278 -4.39 1.57 -16.36
CA GLY A 278 -4.98 2.89 -16.60
C GLY A 278 -6.36 2.87 -17.27
N LEU A 279 -7.38 3.41 -16.59
CA LEU A 279 -8.67 3.73 -17.18
C LEU A 279 -8.61 5.08 -17.89
N ALA A 280 -9.07 5.15 -19.14
CA ALA A 280 -9.06 6.39 -19.92
C ALA A 280 -10.23 7.30 -19.51
N LYS A 281 -9.97 8.51 -19.03
CA LYS A 281 -11.02 9.42 -18.50
C LYS A 281 -12.14 9.70 -19.50
N ALA A 282 -11.84 9.77 -20.80
CA ALA A 282 -12.84 9.95 -21.84
C ALA A 282 -13.90 8.80 -21.93
N ARG A 283 -13.60 7.63 -21.34
CA ARG A 283 -14.37 6.38 -21.46
C ARG A 283 -15.00 5.91 -20.15
N VAL A 284 -14.80 6.65 -19.06
CA VAL A 284 -15.38 6.40 -17.75
C VAL A 284 -16.06 7.66 -17.22
N ASP A 285 -17.03 7.50 -16.33
CA ASP A 285 -17.59 8.60 -15.54
C ASP A 285 -16.97 8.56 -14.15
N ILE A 286 -16.58 9.72 -13.64
CA ILE A 286 -15.97 9.88 -12.32
C ILE A 286 -16.89 10.77 -11.49
N SER A 287 -17.36 10.27 -10.34
CA SER A 287 -18.28 11.01 -9.47
C SER A 287 -17.90 10.86 -8.01
N THR A 288 -17.72 11.98 -7.30
CA THR A 288 -17.54 11.98 -5.84
C THR A 288 -18.88 11.71 -5.15
N ARG A 289 -18.99 10.60 -4.41
CA ARG A 289 -20.06 10.43 -3.42
C ARG A 289 -19.63 11.07 -2.10
N VAL A 290 -20.53 11.84 -1.51
CA VAL A 290 -20.45 12.22 -0.09
C VAL A 290 -21.31 11.22 0.65
N ASN A 291 -20.73 10.42 1.54
CA ASN A 291 -21.51 9.62 2.48
C ASN A 291 -22.16 10.58 3.49
N ALA A 292 -23.35 11.07 3.16
CA ALA A 292 -24.24 11.63 4.17
C ALA A 292 -24.61 10.50 5.13
N GLY A 293 -24.17 10.60 6.39
CA GLY A 293 -24.51 9.62 7.41
C GLY A 293 -26.03 9.51 7.60
N PRO A 294 -26.52 8.41 8.21
CA PRO A 294 -27.95 8.21 8.47
C PRO A 294 -28.42 9.14 9.60
N GLY A 295 -28.55 10.45 9.32
CA GLY A 295 -28.72 11.46 10.36
C GLY A 295 -28.65 12.92 9.90
N ALA A 296 -29.27 13.27 8.77
CA ALA A 296 -29.62 14.66 8.45
C ALA A 296 -30.93 14.69 7.67
N GLY A 297 -31.86 15.56 8.07
CA GLY A 297 -33.26 15.50 7.63
C GLY A 297 -33.48 15.73 6.14
N ARG A 298 -34.61 15.23 5.64
CA ARG A 298 -35.17 15.68 4.35
C ARG A 298 -35.37 17.20 4.43
N LEU A 299 -34.53 17.98 3.74
CA LEU A 299 -34.86 19.37 3.44
C LEU A 299 -36.12 19.37 2.55
N PRO A 300 -37.15 20.19 2.86
CA PRO A 300 -38.34 20.26 2.02
C PRO A 300 -37.97 20.83 0.64
N PRO A 301 -38.67 20.41 -0.44
CA PRO A 301 -38.34 20.81 -1.81
C PRO A 301 -38.77 22.26 -2.10
N ALA A 302 -37.98 23.23 -1.63
CA ALA A 302 -38.23 24.67 -1.79
C ALA A 302 -37.02 25.45 -2.35
N ALA A 303 -35.97 24.75 -2.81
CA ALA A 303 -34.70 25.35 -3.24
C ALA A 303 -34.25 24.95 -4.67
N LEU A 304 -35.21 24.63 -5.56
CA LEU A 304 -34.95 24.51 -7.00
C LEU A 304 -35.84 25.51 -7.75
N GLY A 305 -35.20 26.47 -8.42
CA GLY A 305 -35.84 27.65 -9.02
C GLY A 305 -36.66 27.36 -10.28
N ILE A 306 -37.80 26.69 -10.12
CA ILE A 306 -38.81 26.52 -11.17
C ILE A 306 -39.91 27.56 -10.92
N ARG A 307 -40.06 28.55 -11.82
CA ARG A 307 -41.18 29.51 -11.76
C ARG A 307 -42.49 28.80 -12.13
N LEU A 308 -43.46 28.73 -11.21
CA LEU A 308 -44.81 28.26 -11.52
C LEU A 308 -45.62 29.33 -12.32
N PRO A 309 -46.58 28.90 -13.15
CA PRO A 309 -47.44 29.80 -13.91
C PRO A 309 -48.46 30.56 -13.02
N PRO A 310 -49.09 31.64 -13.52
CA PRO A 310 -49.73 32.67 -12.68
C PRO A 310 -50.98 32.28 -11.88
N SER A 311 -51.50 31.05 -12.03
CA SER A 311 -52.87 30.70 -11.61
C SER A 311 -52.98 29.93 -10.28
N MET A 312 -51.91 29.89 -9.47
CA MET A 312 -51.88 29.18 -8.17
C MET A 312 -51.34 30.06 -7.03
N ARG A 313 -51.92 31.25 -6.84
CA ARG A 313 -51.84 31.98 -5.57
C ARG A 313 -53.11 31.68 -4.76
N THR A 314 -53.00 30.84 -3.74
CA THR A 314 -54.06 30.69 -2.74
C THR A 314 -54.07 31.92 -1.84
N SER A 315 -55.23 32.54 -1.71
CA SER A 315 -55.47 33.68 -0.83
C SER A 315 -55.44 33.24 0.64
N ASN A 316 -54.58 33.85 1.45
CA ASN A 316 -54.79 33.86 2.90
C ASN A 316 -55.95 34.81 3.19
N VAL A 317 -57.03 34.25 3.73
CA VAL A 317 -58.11 34.96 4.40
C VAL A 317 -58.22 34.32 5.77
N ASP A 318 -58.16 35.13 6.81
CA ASP A 318 -59.14 35.08 7.91
C ASP A 318 -59.21 36.48 8.53
N ASP A 319 -60.44 36.96 8.69
CA ASP A 319 -60.83 38.21 9.35
C ASP A 319 -60.48 38.17 10.86
N ASP A 320 -60.32 39.28 11.58
CA ASP A 320 -61.44 40.15 11.99
C ASP A 320 -60.98 41.53 12.53
N GLN A 321 -61.96 42.38 12.79
CA GLN A 321 -61.84 43.75 13.31
C GLN A 321 -62.31 43.76 14.80
N THR A 322 -62.48 44.85 15.56
CA THR A 322 -62.47 46.31 15.31
C THR A 322 -62.07 47.03 16.61
N GLU A 323 -62.07 48.37 16.60
CA GLU A 323 -62.41 49.26 17.73
C GLU A 323 -61.48 49.39 18.98
N SER A 324 -60.75 50.51 18.97
CA SER A 324 -60.69 51.56 20.01
C SER A 324 -60.58 51.23 21.51
N GLY A 325 -59.56 51.81 22.18
CA GLY A 325 -59.60 52.01 23.63
C GLY A 325 -58.30 52.56 24.24
N SER A 326 -58.32 53.81 24.70
CA SER A 326 -57.23 54.44 25.47
C SER A 326 -56.85 53.71 26.77
N GLY A 327 -55.57 53.78 27.17
CA GLY A 327 -55.24 54.02 28.59
C GLY A 327 -54.11 53.21 29.24
N ARG A 328 -53.01 53.92 29.52
CA ARG A 328 -52.16 53.82 30.74
C ARG A 328 -52.13 52.50 31.54
N GLY A 329 -50.91 51.94 31.66
CA GLY A 329 -50.18 52.12 32.92
C GLY A 329 -49.77 50.90 33.77
N ASN A 330 -48.48 50.91 34.13
CA ASN A 330 -47.83 50.30 35.29
C ASN A 330 -47.56 48.77 35.39
N LEU A 331 -46.31 48.53 35.82
CA LEU A 331 -45.72 47.36 36.48
C LEU A 331 -45.50 46.12 35.60
#